data_AF-A0A7C8YJW0-F1
#
_entry.id   AF-A0A7C8YJW0-F1
#
_cell.length_a   1.000
_cell.length_b   1.000
_cell.length_c   1.000
_cell.angle_alpha   90.00
_cell.angle_beta   90.00
_cell.angle_gamma   90.00
#
_symmetry.space_group_name_H-M   'P 1'
#
loop_
_entity.id
_entity.type
_entity.pdbx_description
1 polymer ?
#
loop_
_entity_poly.entity_id
_entity_poly.type
_entity_poly.pdbx_seq_one_letter_code
_entity_poly.pdbx_strand_id
1 'polypeptide(L)'
;QDCINLGNNTYGCPNKSNSALVVQSNSIPRITVALGVGISVGSVLLLLGGYWFYHLIKRRRDIQLKAKYFERNGGLILKQQMSSADSNFESIRIFTSDELERAADGYNQDRILGEGGQSIVYKGMLSDGKIIPIKKSKIADE
;
A
#
# COMPACT_ATOMS: atom_id res chain seq x y z
N GLN A 1 57.94 20.31 6.29
CA GLN A 1 58.83 19.14 6.12
C GLN A 1 58.01 18.21 5.27
N ASP A 2 58.27 18.23 3.97
CA ASP A 2 57.23 17.95 2.98
C ASP A 2 57.39 16.51 2.53
N CYS A 3 56.42 15.67 2.91
CA CYS A 3 56.39 14.27 2.47
C CYS A 3 55.93 14.21 1.01
N ILE A 4 56.58 13.34 0.22
CA ILE A 4 56.29 13.15 -1.19
C ILE A 4 55.31 11.97 -1.33
N ASN A 5 54.23 12.14 -2.08
CA ASN A 5 53.32 11.04 -2.41
C ASN A 5 54.00 10.13 -3.46
N LEU A 6 54.15 8.85 -3.14
CA LEU A 6 54.78 7.81 -3.98
C LEU A 6 53.75 6.95 -4.73
N GLY A 7 52.45 7.23 -4.56
CA GLY A 7 51.35 6.45 -5.10
C GLY A 7 50.85 5.35 -4.15
N ASN A 8 49.65 4.83 -4.41
CA ASN A 8 49.03 3.72 -3.66
C ASN A 8 48.98 3.92 -2.13
N ASN A 9 48.62 5.12 -1.66
CA ASN A 9 48.61 5.55 -0.24
C ASN A 9 49.97 5.45 0.48
N THR A 10 51.06 5.50 -0.29
CA THR A 10 52.42 5.47 0.23
C THR A 10 53.04 6.87 0.16
N TYR A 11 53.74 7.26 1.22
CA TYR A 11 54.39 8.57 1.37
C TYR A 11 55.85 8.39 1.75
N GLY A 12 56.74 9.13 1.09
CA GLY A 12 58.16 9.21 1.43
C GLY A 12 58.44 10.47 2.23
N CYS A 13 58.87 10.32 3.48
CA CYS A 13 59.23 11.45 4.34
C CYS A 13 60.74 11.42 4.65
N PRO A 14 61.48 12.53 4.49
CA PRO A 14 62.90 12.58 4.82
C PRO A 14 63.12 12.54 6.33
N ASN A 15 64.00 11.65 6.78
CA ASN A 15 64.38 11.49 8.19
C ASN A 15 65.30 12.63 8.64
N LYS A 16 64.94 13.27 9.75
CA LYS A 16 65.62 14.45 10.30
C LYS A 16 67.02 14.15 10.86
N SER A 17 67.34 12.88 11.16
CA SER A 17 68.62 12.50 11.76
C SER A 17 69.71 12.10 10.76
N ASN A 18 69.34 11.50 9.63
CA ASN A 18 70.30 10.87 8.71
C ASN A 18 69.98 11.09 7.22
N SER A 19 69.04 11.99 6.89
CA SER A 19 68.65 12.32 5.51
C SER A 19 68.11 11.13 4.70
N ALA A 20 67.81 9.98 5.32
CA ALA A 20 67.23 8.82 4.66
C ALA A 20 65.74 9.04 4.35
N LEU A 21 65.25 8.50 3.24
CA LEU A 21 63.82 8.51 2.91
C LEU A 21 63.11 7.37 3.64
N VAL A 22 62.16 7.68 4.53
CA VAL A 22 61.29 6.68 5.17
C VAL A 22 60.01 6.54 4.37
N VAL A 23 59.71 5.33 3.92
CA VAL A 23 58.47 5.00 3.22
C VAL A 23 57.42 4.60 4.25
N GLN A 24 56.34 5.39 4.34
CA GLN A 24 55.19 5.13 5.20
C GLN A 24 53.97 4.78 4.33
N SER A 25 53.29 3.69 4.64
CA SER A 25 52.06 3.27 3.97
C SER A 25 50.86 3.50 4.89
N ASN A 26 49.87 4.26 4.43
CA ASN A 26 48.62 4.42 5.16
C ASN A 26 47.63 3.33 4.73
N SER A 27 47.50 2.28 5.54
CA SER A 27 46.46 1.26 5.36
C SER A 27 45.13 1.73 5.95
N ILE A 28 44.04 1.65 5.17
CA ILE A 28 42.70 1.87 5.71
C ILE A 28 42.41 0.75 6.71
N PRO A 29 42.08 1.07 7.97
CA PRO A 29 41.79 0.04 8.96
C PRO A 29 40.52 -0.71 8.56
N ARG A 30 40.57 -2.05 8.60
CA ARG A 30 39.44 -2.93 8.25
C ARG A 30 38.15 -2.58 9.01
N ILE A 31 38.31 -2.03 10.22
CA ILE A 31 37.22 -1.55 11.07
C ILE A 31 36.44 -0.42 10.38
N THR A 32 37.11 0.56 9.75
CA THR A 32 36.44 1.67 9.05
C THR A 32 35.61 1.18 7.86
N VAL A 33 36.12 0.20 7.11
CA VAL A 33 35.39 -0.41 5.99
C VAL A 33 34.17 -1.19 6.52
N ALA A 34 34.35 -1.98 7.58
CA ALA A 34 33.28 -2.79 8.16
C ALA A 34 32.11 -1.94 8.69
N LEU A 35 32.41 -0.80 9.32
CA LEU A 35 31.40 0.14 9.83
C LEU A 35 30.58 0.76 8.68
N GLY A 36 31.23 1.18 7.59
CA GLY A 36 30.55 1.76 6.44
C GLY A 36 29.56 0.78 5.79
N VAL A 37 29.96 -0.48 5.61
CA VAL A 37 29.09 -1.53 5.07
C VAL A 37 27.91 -1.81 6.01
N GLY A 38 28.16 -1.96 7.32
CA GLY A 38 27.11 -2.22 8.30
C GLY A 38 26.02 -1.15 8.33
N ILE A 39 26.40 0.13 8.29
CA ILE A 39 25.44 1.26 8.29
C ILE A 39 24.57 1.23 7.03
N SER A 40 25.18 1.02 5.86
CA SER A 40 24.45 1.00 4.59
C SER A 40 23.41 -0.14 4.54
N VAL A 41 23.81 -1.36 4.90
CA VAL A 41 22.93 -2.52 4.91
C VAL A 41 21.84 -2.36 5.97
N GLY A 42 22.20 -1.90 7.17
CA GLY A 42 21.25 -1.63 8.24
C GLY A 42 20.20 -0.58 7.84
N SER A 43 20.63 0.51 7.20
CA SER A 43 19.74 1.56 6.72
C SER A 43 18.73 1.03 5.68
N VAL A 44 19.20 0.24 4.71
CA VAL A 44 18.33 -0.36 3.69
C VAL A 44 17.30 -1.30 4.33
N LEU A 45 17.73 -2.15 5.27
CA LEU A 45 16.82 -3.06 5.98
C LEU A 45 15.79 -2.31 6.83
N LEU A 46 16.19 -1.22 7.49
CA LEU A 46 15.28 -0.38 8.26
C LEU A 46 14.24 0.30 7.37
N LEU A 47 14.63 0.81 6.20
CA LEU A 47 13.69 1.44 5.27
C LEU A 47 12.69 0.41 4.70
N LEU A 48 13.17 -0.76 4.26
CA LEU A 48 12.30 -1.81 3.73
C LEU A 48 11.37 -2.38 4.81
N GLY A 49 11.92 -2.66 6.00
CA GLY A 49 11.15 -3.15 7.14
C GLY A 49 10.11 -2.13 7.62
N GLY A 50 10.50 -0.85 7.71
CA GLY A 50 9.61 0.25 8.07
C GLY A 50 8.50 0.45 7.04
N TYR A 51 8.83 0.42 5.74
CA TYR A 51 7.83 0.50 4.67
C TYR A 51 6.84 -0.67 4.71
N TRP A 52 7.33 -1.90 4.86
CA TRP A 52 6.47 -3.08 4.96
C TRP A 52 5.56 -3.01 6.20
N PHE A 53 6.11 -2.60 7.34
CA PHE A 53 5.34 -2.42 8.57
C PHE A 53 4.26 -1.34 8.44
N TYR A 54 4.60 -0.19 7.84
CA TYR A 54 3.64 0.85 7.51
C TYR A 54 2.52 0.30 6.61
N HIS A 55 2.88 -0.44 5.56
CA HIS A 55 1.92 -1.02 4.64
C HIS A 55 0.99 -2.03 5.33
N LEU A 56 1.51 -2.85 6.24
CA LEU A 56 0.70 -3.76 7.05
C LEU A 56 -0.29 -3.01 7.96
N ILE A 57 0.16 -1.95 8.64
CA ILE A 57 -0.72 -1.13 9.47
C ILE A 57 -1.81 -0.49 8.61
N LYS A 58 -1.45 0.07 7.45
CA LYS A 58 -2.39 0.69 6.52
C LYS A 58 -3.46 -0.31 6.06
N ARG A 59 -3.04 -1.51 5.62
CA ARG A 59 -3.96 -2.57 5.23
C ARG A 59 -4.93 -2.96 6.35
N ARG A 60 -4.45 -3.06 7.59
CA ARG A 60 -5.31 -3.35 8.76
C ARG A 60 -6.33 -2.24 9.02
N ARG A 61 -5.91 -0.98 8.92
CA ARG A 61 -6.81 0.17 9.08
C ARG A 61 -7.90 0.18 8.01
N ASP A 62 -7.55 -0.09 6.76
CA ASP A 62 -8.52 -0.11 5.65
C ASP A 62 -9.59 -1.19 5.87
N ILE A 63 -9.20 -2.38 6.33
CA ILE A 63 -10.14 -3.46 6.67
C ILE A 63 -11.06 -3.04 7.83
N GLN A 64 -10.52 -2.41 8.88
CA GLN A 64 -11.32 -1.95 10.01
C GLN A 64 -12.28 -0.82 9.63
N LEU A 65 -11.86 0.12 8.78
CA LEU A 65 -12.72 1.20 8.30
C LEU A 65 -13.86 0.63 7.47
N LYS A 66 -13.58 -0.28 6.53
CA LYS A 66 -14.61 -0.97 5.75
C LYS A 66 -15.59 -1.74 6.65
N ALA A 67 -15.10 -2.43 7.67
CA ALA A 67 -15.95 -3.13 8.63
C ALA A 67 -16.85 -2.16 9.44
N LYS A 68 -16.30 -1.02 9.88
CA LYS A 68 -17.07 0.02 10.60
C LYS A 68 -18.15 0.64 9.72
N TYR A 69 -17.85 0.94 8.45
CA TYR A 69 -18.86 1.44 7.51
C TYR A 69 -19.93 0.39 7.24
N PHE A 70 -19.55 -0.87 7.07
CA PHE A 70 -20.50 -1.97 6.92
C PHE A 70 -21.44 -2.06 8.12
N GLU A 71 -20.91 -2.00 9.35
CA GLU A 71 -21.73 -2.03 10.57
C GLU A 71 -22.66 -0.82 10.69
N ARG A 72 -22.15 0.40 10.45
CA ARG A 72 -22.95 1.64 10.47
C ARG A 72 -24.04 1.67 9.40
N ASN A 73 -23.81 1.06 8.24
CA ASN A 73 -24.76 1.02 7.12
C ASN A 73 -25.78 -0.13 7.24
N GLY A 74 -25.96 -0.71 8.44
CA GLY A 74 -26.96 -1.76 8.68
C GLY A 74 -26.46 -3.17 8.36
N GLY A 75 -25.15 -3.38 8.22
CA GLY A 75 -24.56 -4.68 7.91
C GLY A 75 -24.81 -5.77 8.96
N LEU A 76 -25.09 -5.40 10.21
CA LEU A 76 -25.51 -6.37 11.24
C LEU A 76 -26.91 -6.94 10.95
N ILE A 77 -27.84 -6.10 10.49
CA ILE A 77 -29.18 -6.53 10.06
C ILE A 77 -29.06 -7.43 8.83
N LEU A 78 -28.19 -7.07 7.87
CA LEU A 78 -27.91 -7.90 6.71
C LEU A 78 -27.41 -9.30 7.11
N LYS A 79 -26.45 -9.38 8.04
CA LYS A 79 -25.94 -10.65 8.58
C LYS A 79 -27.03 -11.48 9.25
N GLN A 80 -27.87 -10.84 10.07
CA GLN A 80 -28.97 -11.52 10.75
C GLN A 80 -29.96 -12.10 9.75
N GLN A 81 -30.39 -11.32 8.76
CA GLN A 81 -31.32 -11.76 7.74
C GLN A 81 -30.74 -12.93 6.93
N MET A 82 -29.44 -12.91 6.59
CA MET A 82 -28.79 -14.04 5.93
C MET A 82 -28.77 -15.29 6.81
N SER A 83 -28.49 -15.17 8.11
CA SER A 83 -28.49 -16.33 9.03
C SER A 83 -29.88 -16.90 9.30
N SER A 84 -30.94 -16.10 9.15
CA SER A 84 -32.33 -16.54 9.32
C SER A 84 -32.99 -17.00 8.01
N ALA A 85 -32.41 -16.66 6.86
CA ALA A 85 -32.95 -16.98 5.53
C ALA A 85 -32.79 -18.46 5.13
N ASP A 86 -32.06 -19.27 5.92
CA ASP A 86 -31.94 -20.72 5.70
C ASP A 86 -33.28 -21.47 5.79
N SER A 87 -34.39 -20.81 6.17
CA SER A 87 -35.70 -21.45 6.36
C SER A 87 -36.87 -20.77 5.60
N ASN A 88 -36.77 -20.58 4.27
CA ASN A 88 -37.89 -20.29 3.34
C ASN A 88 -38.12 -18.83 2.87
N PHE A 89 -37.12 -17.94 2.86
CA PHE A 89 -37.22 -16.64 2.16
C PHE A 89 -36.23 -16.56 1.00
N GLU A 90 -36.60 -15.88 -0.09
CA GLU A 90 -35.71 -15.63 -1.25
C GLU A 90 -34.35 -15.15 -0.75
N SER A 91 -33.32 -15.98 -0.92
CA SER A 91 -32.02 -15.79 -0.28
C SER A 91 -31.42 -14.45 -0.69
N ILE A 92 -31.11 -13.59 0.28
CA ILE A 92 -30.46 -12.30 0.02
C ILE A 92 -29.10 -12.56 -0.62
N ARG A 93 -28.92 -12.12 -1.87
CA ARG A 93 -27.65 -12.23 -2.62
C ARG A 93 -26.78 -11.00 -2.41
N ILE A 94 -25.49 -11.22 -2.15
CA ILE A 94 -24.48 -10.16 -2.12
C ILE A 94 -23.96 -9.95 -3.53
N PHE A 95 -24.06 -8.72 -4.03
CA PHE A 95 -23.49 -8.29 -5.31
C PHE A 95 -22.20 -7.51 -5.06
N THR A 96 -21.22 -7.67 -5.95
CA THR A 96 -20.00 -6.83 -5.91
C THR A 96 -20.26 -5.48 -6.57
N SER A 97 -19.46 -4.45 -6.23
CA SER A 97 -19.54 -3.13 -6.88
C SER A 97 -19.44 -3.24 -8.40
N ASP A 98 -18.48 -4.02 -8.88
CA ASP A 98 -18.16 -4.16 -10.29
C ASP A 98 -19.25 -4.92 -11.06
N GLU A 99 -19.96 -5.82 -10.38
CA GLU A 99 -21.11 -6.53 -10.93
C GLU A 99 -22.28 -5.57 -11.12
N LEU A 100 -22.59 -4.74 -10.11
CA LEU A 100 -23.65 -3.74 -10.21
C LEU A 100 -23.34 -2.64 -11.23
N GLU A 101 -22.08 -2.19 -11.28
CA GLU A 101 -21.62 -1.20 -12.26
C GLU A 101 -21.74 -1.71 -13.69
N ARG A 102 -21.27 -2.93 -13.96
CA ARG A 102 -21.44 -3.55 -15.28
C ARG A 102 -22.90 -3.80 -15.62
N ALA A 103 -23.70 -4.23 -14.64
CA ALA A 103 -25.13 -4.42 -14.85
C ALA A 103 -25.85 -3.12 -15.21
N ALA A 104 -25.44 -2.01 -14.58
CA ALA A 104 -25.95 -0.67 -14.84
C ALA A 104 -25.23 0.07 -15.98
N ASP A 105 -24.32 -0.59 -16.72
CA ASP A 105 -23.55 0.02 -17.82
C ASP A 105 -22.84 1.32 -17.40
N GLY A 106 -22.08 1.25 -16.29
CA GLY A 106 -21.39 2.40 -15.71
C GLY A 106 -22.31 3.43 -15.07
N TYR A 107 -23.53 3.05 -14.68
CA TYR A 107 -24.57 3.97 -14.20
C TYR A 107 -24.93 5.05 -15.23
N ASN A 108 -25.08 4.64 -16.50
CA ASN A 108 -25.48 5.52 -17.59
C ASN A 108 -26.85 6.18 -17.31
N GLN A 109 -26.97 7.48 -17.59
CA GLN A 109 -28.21 8.25 -17.47
C GLN A 109 -29.36 7.68 -18.32
N ASP A 110 -29.05 7.08 -19.47
CA ASP A 110 -30.03 6.43 -20.35
C ASP A 110 -30.69 5.21 -19.69
N ARG A 111 -30.08 4.66 -18.63
CA ARG A 111 -30.61 3.54 -17.86
C ARG A 111 -31.37 3.98 -16.62
N ILE A 112 -31.58 5.27 -16.38
CA ILE A 112 -32.37 5.74 -15.25
C ILE A 112 -33.84 5.33 -15.44
N LEU A 113 -34.35 4.57 -14.48
CA LEU A 113 -35.77 4.23 -14.36
C LEU A 113 -36.55 5.27 -13.57
N GLY A 114 -35.89 5.99 -12.68
CA GLY A 114 -36.49 7.07 -11.91
C GLY A 114 -35.53 7.69 -10.92
N GLU A 115 -35.81 8.93 -10.55
CA GLU A 115 -35.06 9.68 -9.55
C GLU A 115 -35.94 10.01 -8.35
N GLY A 116 -35.42 9.72 -7.16
CA GLY A 116 -35.98 10.20 -5.90
C GLY A 116 -35.16 11.34 -5.33
N GLY A 117 -35.55 11.81 -4.14
CA GLY A 117 -34.86 12.90 -3.45
C GLY A 117 -33.37 12.63 -3.23
N GLN A 118 -33.02 11.48 -2.64
CA GLN A 118 -31.63 11.16 -2.26
C GLN A 118 -30.99 10.04 -3.11
N SER A 119 -31.71 9.51 -4.09
CA SER A 119 -31.26 8.31 -4.83
C SER A 119 -31.73 8.30 -6.27
N ILE A 120 -30.99 7.60 -7.11
CA ILE A 120 -31.34 7.30 -8.50
C ILE A 120 -31.53 5.79 -8.64
N VAL A 121 -32.54 5.39 -9.40
CA VAL A 121 -32.82 3.99 -9.71
C VAL A 121 -32.44 3.74 -11.17
N TYR A 122 -31.55 2.78 -11.40
CA TYR A 122 -31.08 2.37 -12.72
C TYR A 122 -31.65 1.01 -13.11
N LYS A 123 -31.78 0.78 -14.42
CA LYS A 123 -32.06 -0.52 -15.02
C LYS A 123 -30.75 -1.31 -15.13
N GLY A 124 -30.62 -2.33 -14.29
CA GLY A 124 -29.51 -3.28 -14.32
C GLY A 124 -29.81 -4.53 -15.15
N MET A 125 -28.81 -5.09 -15.80
CA MET A 125 -28.85 -6.42 -16.41
C MET A 125 -27.68 -7.26 -15.88
N LEU A 126 -27.96 -8.29 -15.10
CA LEU A 126 -26.96 -9.21 -14.59
C LEU A 126 -26.37 -10.07 -15.71
N SER A 127 -25.24 -10.73 -15.44
CA SER A 127 -24.54 -11.60 -16.41
C SER A 127 -25.36 -12.81 -16.86
N ASP A 128 -26.35 -13.22 -16.08
CA ASP A 128 -27.32 -14.27 -16.41
C ASP A 128 -28.50 -13.75 -17.26
N GLY A 129 -28.49 -12.47 -17.65
CA GLY A 129 -29.56 -11.82 -18.41
C GLY A 129 -30.73 -11.33 -17.56
N LYS A 130 -30.72 -11.53 -16.24
CA LYS A 130 -31.79 -11.06 -15.35
C LYS A 130 -31.78 -9.53 -15.24
N ILE A 131 -32.93 -8.91 -15.50
CA ILE A 131 -33.12 -7.47 -15.34
C ILE A 131 -33.51 -7.17 -13.89
N ILE A 132 -32.79 -6.23 -13.25
CA ILE A 132 -33.03 -5.81 -11.87
C ILE A 132 -33.04 -4.27 -11.75
N PRO A 133 -33.80 -3.69 -10.81
CA PRO A 133 -33.62 -2.29 -10.44
C PRO A 133 -32.41 -2.14 -9.50
N ILE A 134 -31.53 -1.16 -9.77
CA ILE A 134 -30.36 -0.85 -8.94
C ILE A 134 -30.53 0.54 -8.35
N LYS A 135 -30.59 0.65 -7.01
CA LYS A 135 -30.71 1.93 -6.32
C LYS A 135 -29.32 2.44 -5.90
N LYS A 136 -28.93 3.62 -6.38
CA LYS A 136 -27.68 4.31 -6.01
C LYS A 136 -27.99 5.60 -5.26
N SER A 137 -27.24 5.91 -4.21
CA SER A 137 -27.34 7.20 -3.50
C SER A 137 -26.70 8.32 -4.33
N LYS A 138 -27.29 9.52 -4.33
CA LYS A 138 -26.73 10.71 -4.99
C LYS A 138 -25.49 11.27 -4.26
N ILE A 139 -25.31 10.93 -2.98
CA ILE A 139 -24.31 11.56 -2.08
C ILE A 139 -22.90 10.99 -2.27
N ALA A 140 -22.75 9.85 -2.96
CA ALA A 140 -21.46 9.18 -3.11
C ALA A 140 -20.64 9.65 -4.32
N ASP A 141 -21.13 10.62 -5.08
CA ASP A 141 -20.48 11.17 -6.29
C ASP A 141 -19.78 12.54 -6.04
N GLU A 142 -19.53 12.91 -4.77
CA GLU A 142 -18.59 13.99 -4.38
C GLU A 142 -17.26 13.45 -3.85
#